data_AF-A0A662FVL9-F1
#
_entry.id   AF-A0A662FVL9-F1
#
_cell.length_a   1.000
_cell.length_b   1.000
_cell.length_c   1.000
_cell.angle_alpha   90.00
_cell.angle_beta   90.00
_cell.angle_gamma   90.00
#
_symmetry.space_group_name_H-M   'P 1'
#
loop_
_entity.id
_entity.type
_entity.pdbx_description
1 polymer ?
#
loop_
_entity_poly.entity_id
_entity_poly.type
_entity_poly.pdbx_seq_one_letter_code
_entity_poly.pdbx_strand_id
1 'polypeptide(L)'
;MYILVSQIISSSLNLPFFYFLVSTPHILLIYLSLALEGISKGYAPQYTGYALMVFETTKVLLAYCFIMTIRDRLLGAILSVMIAQLIKVLYLLIVTYSRLIYGGLRKDHIIRFLKLSWIPLYRNLAYFLGSIDVYMVTYFTASTLLVAYFRAAQALAVIVSYSAAFSTSLYPRVLALRRASDVEETIRLTTIFAIPMAVGLITMSKPILCIFGTKYLSAYSALIVLTVGSLISAYGGIFETTALGSEVVDMNKRATFKEYFKSSLFLVPTASYLAQIGYLLSLLAILLYRPSEVLLVWAIALVLSKIILTIWKYEYSRRFIKYSIPIKIIAKSFIASTVMGILLILLGAHEIVEVKIYDLMYRLIPYIITAVLTYFIVLLPIDSYSRNLVKRVFTYLRMRA
;
A
#
# COMPACT_ATOMS: atom_id res chain seq x y z
N MET A 1 -20.38 12.71 11.69
CA MET A 1 -20.01 11.30 11.94
C MET A 1 -18.61 11.15 12.53
N TYR A 2 -17.54 11.63 11.88
CA TYR A 2 -16.17 11.48 12.39
C TYR A 2 -15.95 11.99 13.83
N ILE A 3 -16.44 13.20 14.15
CA ILE A 3 -16.29 13.80 15.49
C ILE A 3 -16.97 12.94 16.56
N LEU A 4 -18.19 12.45 16.30
CA LEU A 4 -18.95 11.59 17.21
C LEU A 4 -18.22 10.26 17.47
N VAL A 5 -17.76 9.60 16.40
CA VAL A 5 -17.00 8.33 16.53
C VAL A 5 -15.67 8.57 17.26
N SER A 6 -14.99 9.68 16.98
CA SER A 6 -13.74 10.03 17.66
C SER A 6 -13.94 10.31 19.14
N GLN A 7 -15.07 10.91 19.52
CA GLN A 7 -15.41 11.13 20.92
C GLN A 7 -15.63 9.81 21.66
N ILE A 8 -16.35 8.86 21.05
CA ILE A 8 -16.54 7.51 21.60
C ILE A 8 -15.20 6.82 21.80
N ILE A 9 -14.34 6.79 20.77
CA ILE A 9 -13.01 6.16 20.83
C ILE A 9 -12.10 6.83 21.87
N SER A 10 -12.11 8.16 21.92
CA SER A 10 -11.31 8.94 22.86
C SER A 10 -11.72 8.64 24.31
N SER A 11 -13.03 8.59 24.57
CA SER A 11 -13.56 8.26 25.90
C SER A 11 -13.29 6.80 26.30
N SER A 12 -13.40 5.83 25.37
CA SER A 12 -13.20 4.41 25.69
C SER A 12 -11.74 4.04 25.88
N LEU A 13 -10.82 4.75 25.21
CA LEU A 13 -9.37 4.50 25.27
C LEU A 13 -8.60 5.49 26.17
N ASN A 14 -9.29 6.42 26.84
CA ASN A 14 -8.68 7.52 27.60
C ASN A 14 -7.65 8.32 26.79
N LEU A 15 -7.92 8.53 25.51
CA LEU A 15 -7.04 9.29 24.62
C LEU A 15 -7.43 10.77 24.60
N PRO A 16 -6.46 11.70 24.47
CA PRO A 16 -6.75 13.12 24.37
C PRO A 16 -7.57 13.46 23.11
N PHE A 17 -8.83 13.82 23.29
CA PHE A 17 -9.77 14.18 22.21
C PHE A 17 -9.27 15.32 21.32
N PHE A 18 -8.46 16.22 21.90
CA PHE A 18 -7.89 17.39 21.24
C PHE A 18 -7.20 17.06 19.90
N TYR A 19 -6.40 15.99 19.83
CA TYR A 19 -5.71 15.63 18.59
C TYR A 19 -6.65 15.13 17.48
N PHE A 20 -7.77 14.50 17.85
CA PHE A 20 -8.80 14.10 16.89
C PHE A 20 -9.52 15.32 16.32
N LEU A 21 -9.83 16.31 17.18
CA LEU A 21 -10.48 17.54 16.74
C LEU A 21 -9.60 18.31 15.74
N VAL A 22 -8.32 18.48 16.05
CA VAL A 22 -7.33 19.13 15.17
C VAL A 22 -7.19 18.40 13.83
N SER A 23 -7.37 17.08 13.80
CA SER A 23 -7.29 16.28 12.56
C SER A 23 -8.55 16.35 11.68
N THR A 24 -9.64 16.96 12.15
CA THR A 24 -10.92 16.99 11.42
C THR A 24 -10.83 17.66 10.04
N PRO A 25 -10.18 18.84 9.86
CA PRO A 25 -10.07 19.48 8.56
C PRO A 25 -9.33 18.62 7.53
N HIS A 26 -8.38 17.80 7.99
CA HIS A 26 -7.61 16.90 7.13
C HIS A 26 -8.52 15.94 6.35
N ILE A 27 -9.61 15.48 6.95
CA ILE A 27 -10.58 14.57 6.31
C ILE A 27 -11.25 15.24 5.12
N LEU A 28 -11.68 16.49 5.26
CA LEU A 28 -12.28 17.25 4.17
C LEU A 28 -11.28 17.43 3.02
N LEU A 29 -10.03 17.73 3.34
CA LEU A 29 -8.95 17.87 2.36
C LEU A 29 -8.62 16.54 1.65
N ILE A 30 -8.71 15.40 2.33
CA ILE A 30 -8.56 14.08 1.69
C ILE A 30 -9.64 13.88 0.63
N TYR A 31 -10.92 14.09 0.96
CA TYR A 31 -12.02 13.90 0.01
C TYR A 31 -11.90 14.83 -1.20
N LEU A 32 -11.54 16.10 -0.98
CA LEU A 32 -11.25 17.05 -2.06
C LEU A 32 -10.10 16.55 -2.94
N SER A 33 -9.01 16.08 -2.35
CA SER A 33 -7.87 15.56 -3.11
C SER A 33 -8.23 14.34 -3.95
N LEU A 34 -9.01 13.40 -3.42
CA LEU A 34 -9.43 12.20 -4.14
C LEU A 34 -10.31 12.54 -5.35
N ALA A 35 -11.20 13.53 -5.22
CA ALA A 35 -12.02 14.02 -6.32
C ALA A 35 -11.16 14.65 -7.43
N LEU A 36 -10.22 15.54 -7.06
CA LEU A 36 -9.33 16.22 -8.00
C LEU A 36 -8.33 15.25 -8.67
N GLU A 37 -7.82 14.28 -7.94
CA GLU A 37 -7.00 13.19 -8.50
C GLU A 37 -7.80 12.33 -9.48
N GLY A 38 -9.09 12.08 -9.21
CA GLY A 38 -9.98 11.38 -10.13
C GLY A 38 -10.07 12.09 -11.49
N ILE A 39 -10.20 13.43 -11.47
CA ILE A 39 -10.20 14.24 -12.70
C ILE A 39 -8.83 14.19 -13.37
N SER A 40 -7.76 14.33 -12.59
CA SER A 40 -6.38 14.28 -13.10
C SER A 40 -6.07 12.93 -13.77
N LYS A 41 -6.50 11.80 -13.20
CA LYS A 41 -6.32 10.46 -13.80
C LYS A 41 -7.03 10.29 -15.15
N GLY A 42 -8.17 10.96 -15.35
CA GLY A 42 -8.89 10.92 -16.62
C GLY A 42 -8.31 11.83 -17.70
N TYR A 43 -7.64 12.91 -17.31
CA TYR A 43 -7.08 13.91 -18.23
C TYR A 43 -5.57 13.75 -18.46
N ALA A 44 -4.80 13.82 -17.39
CA ALA A 44 -3.34 13.80 -17.38
C ALA A 44 -2.85 13.13 -16.08
N PRO A 45 -2.65 11.79 -16.09
CA PRO A 45 -2.26 11.03 -14.90
C PRO A 45 -0.98 11.52 -14.23
N GLN A 46 -0.09 12.21 -14.97
CA GLN A 46 1.18 12.75 -14.47
C GLN A 46 0.96 13.72 -13.29
N TYR A 47 -0.12 14.50 -13.31
CA TYR A 47 -0.41 15.46 -12.23
C TYR A 47 -0.67 14.78 -10.88
N THR A 48 -1.17 13.55 -10.89
CA THR A 48 -1.33 12.76 -9.66
C THR A 48 0.04 12.45 -9.03
N GLY A 49 1.03 12.12 -9.86
CA GLY A 49 2.41 11.90 -9.42
C GLY A 49 3.05 13.17 -8.87
N TYR A 50 2.91 14.30 -9.56
CA TYR A 50 3.44 15.58 -9.07
C TYR A 50 2.76 16.04 -7.78
N ALA A 51 1.45 15.87 -7.65
CA ALA A 51 0.74 16.18 -6.42
C ALA A 51 1.24 15.36 -5.23
N LEU A 52 1.58 14.08 -5.45
CA LEU A 52 2.20 13.24 -4.42
C LEU A 52 3.59 13.74 -4.03
N MET A 53 4.42 14.15 -4.99
CA MET A 53 5.72 14.76 -4.69
C MET A 53 5.57 16.04 -3.89
N VAL A 54 4.69 16.95 -4.30
CA VAL A 54 4.40 18.20 -3.57
C VAL A 54 3.96 17.90 -2.14
N PHE A 55 3.08 16.92 -1.95
CA PHE A 55 2.63 16.50 -0.62
C PHE A 55 3.79 15.98 0.25
N GLU A 56 4.58 15.03 -0.26
CA GLU A 56 5.66 14.40 0.50
C GLU A 56 6.77 15.40 0.84
N THR A 57 7.23 16.20 -0.12
CA THR A 57 8.27 17.22 0.11
C THR A 57 7.82 18.28 1.11
N THR A 58 6.61 18.81 0.94
CA THR A 58 6.05 19.83 1.85
C THR A 58 5.85 19.28 3.25
N LYS A 59 5.34 18.04 3.38
CA LYS A 59 5.14 17.37 4.67
C LYS A 59 6.44 17.25 5.44
N VAL A 60 7.53 16.82 4.78
CA VAL A 60 8.84 16.67 5.44
C VAL A 60 9.42 18.02 5.86
N LEU A 61 9.35 19.04 5.00
CA LEU A 61 9.84 20.40 5.32
C LEU A 61 9.07 21.01 6.51
N LEU A 62 7.75 20.92 6.49
CA LEU A 62 6.90 21.42 7.57
C LEU A 62 7.06 20.62 8.85
N ALA A 63 7.23 19.29 8.76
CA ALA A 63 7.47 18.45 9.93
C ALA A 63 8.75 18.88 10.63
N TYR A 64 9.84 19.12 9.89
CA TYR A 64 11.10 19.62 10.45
C TYR A 64 10.89 20.97 11.17
N CYS A 65 10.24 21.94 10.50
CA CYS A 65 9.99 23.27 11.07
C CYS A 65 9.10 23.21 12.33
N PHE A 66 7.97 22.51 12.26
CA PHE A 66 7.00 22.46 13.36
C PHE A 66 7.46 21.62 14.54
N ILE A 67 8.19 20.53 14.34
CA ILE A 67 8.71 19.73 15.44
C ILE A 67 9.78 20.51 16.24
N MET A 68 10.51 21.42 15.58
CA MET A 68 11.51 22.27 16.24
C MET A 68 10.89 23.47 16.96
N THR A 69 9.81 24.04 16.41
CA THR A 69 9.20 25.27 16.93
C THR A 69 8.08 25.02 17.93
N ILE A 70 7.30 23.96 17.76
CA ILE A 70 6.15 23.62 18.60
C ILE A 70 6.60 22.72 19.74
N ARG A 71 6.25 23.10 20.99
CA ARG A 71 6.58 22.31 22.19
C ARG A 71 5.99 20.90 22.15
N ASP A 72 4.76 20.79 21.67
CA ASP A 72 4.09 19.52 21.42
C ASP A 72 4.45 18.97 20.04
N ARG A 73 5.38 18.03 20.04
CA ARG A 73 5.90 17.39 18.82
C ARG A 73 4.82 16.60 18.06
N LEU A 74 3.81 16.05 18.76
CA LEU A 74 2.75 15.29 18.12
C LEU A 74 1.82 16.22 17.34
N LEU A 75 1.43 17.35 17.95
CA LEU A 75 0.64 18.38 17.29
C LEU A 75 1.38 18.94 16.06
N GLY A 76 2.69 19.21 16.19
CA GLY A 76 3.50 19.65 15.06
C GLY A 76 3.52 18.66 13.90
N ALA A 77 3.60 17.35 14.19
CA ALA A 77 3.51 16.31 13.18
C ALA A 77 2.13 16.32 12.48
N ILE A 78 1.02 16.39 13.22
CA ILE A 78 -0.33 16.41 12.66
C ILE A 78 -0.54 17.65 11.77
N LEU A 79 -0.12 18.83 12.24
CA LEU A 79 -0.23 20.07 11.45
C LEU A 79 0.60 20.01 10.17
N SER A 80 1.79 19.41 10.20
CA SER A 80 2.62 19.29 8.99
C SER A 80 1.91 18.49 7.89
N VAL A 81 1.26 17.37 8.25
CA VAL A 81 0.49 16.53 7.32
C VAL A 81 -0.75 17.28 6.82
N MET A 82 -1.43 18.00 7.71
CA MET A 82 -2.64 18.74 7.36
C MET A 82 -2.35 19.88 6.36
N ILE A 83 -1.30 20.67 6.60
CA ILE A 83 -0.92 21.77 5.71
C ILE A 83 -0.34 21.23 4.40
N ALA A 84 0.46 20.16 4.44
CA ALA A 84 0.92 19.51 3.22
C ALA A 84 -0.25 19.01 2.35
N GLN A 85 -1.28 18.44 2.99
CA GLN A 85 -2.50 18.04 2.30
C GLN A 85 -3.26 19.23 1.71
N LEU A 86 -3.30 20.36 2.40
CA LEU A 86 -3.89 21.59 1.88
C LEU A 86 -3.14 22.07 0.62
N ILE A 87 -1.81 22.11 0.67
CA ILE A 87 -0.97 22.52 -0.47
C ILE A 87 -1.14 21.56 -1.66
N LYS A 88 -1.23 20.25 -1.41
CA LYS A 88 -1.56 19.25 -2.44
C LYS A 88 -2.90 19.55 -3.11
N VAL A 89 -3.93 19.86 -2.33
CA VAL A 89 -5.27 20.20 -2.85
C VAL A 89 -5.21 21.48 -3.69
N LEU A 90 -4.52 22.52 -3.21
CA LEU A 90 -4.35 23.77 -3.95
C LEU A 90 -3.66 23.55 -5.29
N TYR A 91 -2.56 22.79 -5.32
CA TYR A 91 -1.86 22.43 -6.54
C TYR A 91 -2.79 21.71 -7.54
N LEU A 92 -3.49 20.67 -7.08
CA LEU A 92 -4.42 19.92 -7.92
C LEU A 92 -5.57 20.79 -8.44
N LEU A 93 -6.07 21.71 -7.61
CA LEU A 93 -7.12 22.63 -7.98
C LEU A 93 -6.64 23.56 -9.08
N ILE A 94 -5.46 24.19 -8.95
CA ILE A 94 -4.87 25.09 -9.96
C ILE A 94 -4.73 24.37 -11.31
N VAL A 95 -4.15 23.17 -11.30
CA VAL A 95 -3.90 22.42 -12.54
C VAL A 95 -5.18 21.90 -13.20
N THR A 96 -6.20 21.60 -12.40
CA THR A 96 -7.48 21.06 -12.88
C THR A 96 -8.53 22.16 -13.14
N TYR A 97 -8.26 23.39 -12.70
CA TYR A 97 -9.23 24.49 -12.66
C TYR A 97 -9.89 24.75 -14.01
N SER A 98 -9.09 24.82 -15.08
CA SER A 98 -9.59 25.05 -16.43
C SER A 98 -10.66 24.03 -16.82
N ARG A 99 -10.43 22.75 -16.55
CA ARG A 99 -11.37 21.65 -16.86
C ARG A 99 -12.59 21.65 -15.94
N LEU A 100 -12.43 22.06 -14.69
CA LEU A 100 -13.54 22.18 -13.76
C LEU A 100 -14.60 23.18 -14.25
N ILE A 101 -14.15 24.30 -14.84
CA ILE A 101 -15.04 25.34 -15.39
C ILE A 101 -15.73 24.88 -16.68
N TYR A 102 -15.03 24.17 -17.57
CA TYR A 102 -15.63 23.65 -18.80
C TYR A 102 -16.65 22.53 -18.54
N GLY A 103 -16.50 21.79 -17.43
CA GLY A 103 -17.39 20.72 -17.02
C GLY A 103 -18.65 21.22 -16.33
N GLY A 104 -19.66 21.66 -17.09
CA GLY A 104 -20.95 22.05 -16.51
C GLY A 104 -21.60 20.93 -15.66
N LEU A 105 -22.34 21.33 -14.63
CA LEU A 105 -23.07 20.41 -13.76
C LEU A 105 -24.29 19.83 -14.47
N ARG A 106 -24.22 18.57 -14.89
CA ARG A 106 -25.37 17.85 -15.46
C ARG A 106 -26.06 17.02 -14.39
N LYS A 107 -27.34 17.31 -14.16
CA LYS A 107 -28.19 16.62 -13.16
C LYS A 107 -28.19 15.10 -13.35
N ASP A 108 -28.17 14.63 -14.60
CA ASP A 108 -28.13 13.20 -14.94
C ASP A 108 -26.87 12.50 -14.42
N HIS A 109 -25.71 13.16 -14.45
CA HIS A 109 -24.47 12.62 -13.91
C HIS A 109 -24.52 12.52 -12.39
N ILE A 110 -25.09 13.52 -11.71
CA ILE A 110 -25.25 13.51 -10.24
C ILE A 110 -26.17 12.36 -9.83
N ILE A 111 -27.33 12.22 -10.49
CA ILE A 111 -28.28 11.14 -10.20
C ILE A 111 -27.62 9.77 -10.45
N ARG A 112 -26.88 9.61 -11.55
CA ARG A 112 -26.18 8.36 -11.85
C ARG A 112 -25.07 8.07 -10.83
N PHE A 113 -24.31 9.08 -10.44
CA PHE A 113 -23.27 8.96 -9.41
C PHE A 113 -23.84 8.52 -8.07
N LEU A 114 -24.92 9.15 -7.60
CA LEU A 114 -25.59 8.78 -6.36
C LEU A 114 -26.20 7.37 -6.43
N LYS A 115 -26.77 6.98 -7.57
CA LYS A 115 -27.30 5.62 -7.76
C LYS A 115 -26.22 4.54 -7.75
N LEU A 116 -24.99 4.85 -8.17
CA LEU A 116 -23.89 3.91 -8.25
C LEU A 116 -22.89 4.04 -7.09
N SER A 117 -23.01 5.06 -6.23
CA SER A 117 -22.06 5.34 -5.14
C SER A 117 -21.98 4.21 -4.10
N TRP A 118 -23.03 3.40 -3.98
CA TRP A 118 -23.03 2.24 -3.08
C TRP A 118 -21.94 1.22 -3.44
N ILE A 119 -21.55 1.09 -4.72
CA ILE A 119 -20.51 0.16 -5.18
C ILE A 119 -19.12 0.56 -4.64
N PRO A 120 -18.59 1.76 -4.92
CA PRO A 120 -17.32 2.19 -4.35
C PRO A 120 -17.41 2.35 -2.83
N LEU A 121 -18.56 2.73 -2.25
CA LEU A 121 -18.72 2.74 -0.80
C LEU A 121 -18.56 1.33 -0.20
N TYR A 122 -19.24 0.33 -0.78
CA TYR A 122 -19.15 -1.06 -0.36
C TYR A 122 -17.72 -1.60 -0.50
N ARG A 123 -17.01 -1.26 -1.58
CA ARG A 123 -15.59 -1.61 -1.75
C ARG A 123 -14.70 -0.97 -0.68
N ASN A 124 -14.86 0.32 -0.43
CA ASN A 124 -13.99 1.06 0.49
C ASN A 124 -14.23 0.70 1.97
N LEU A 125 -15.47 0.37 2.33
CA LEU A 125 -15.83 -0.04 3.68
C LEU A 125 -15.12 -1.33 4.13
N ALA A 126 -14.78 -2.25 3.21
CA ALA A 126 -13.97 -3.43 3.53
C ALA A 126 -12.57 -3.07 4.05
N TYR A 127 -11.93 -2.05 3.45
CA TYR A 127 -10.64 -1.54 3.90
C TYR A 127 -10.75 -0.78 5.23
N PHE A 128 -11.87 -0.08 5.47
CA PHE A 128 -12.13 0.57 6.75
C PHE A 128 -12.23 -0.43 7.90
N LEU A 129 -12.90 -1.58 7.67
CA LEU A 129 -12.97 -2.69 8.62
C LEU A 129 -11.55 -3.18 9.01
N GLY A 130 -10.61 -3.07 8.07
CA GLY A 130 -9.15 -3.14 8.26
C GLY A 130 -8.64 -2.50 9.54
N SER A 131 -9.10 -1.28 9.81
CA SER A 131 -8.52 -0.36 10.80
C SER A 131 -9.06 -0.56 12.22
N ILE A 132 -10.05 -1.44 12.39
CA ILE A 132 -10.62 -1.78 13.71
C ILE A 132 -9.60 -2.53 14.57
N ASP A 133 -8.63 -3.20 13.94
CA ASP A 133 -7.53 -3.90 14.60
C ASP A 133 -6.78 -3.04 15.62
N VAL A 134 -6.46 -1.80 15.26
CA VAL A 134 -5.79 -0.83 16.14
C VAL A 134 -6.64 -0.50 17.36
N TYR A 135 -7.94 -0.33 17.18
CA TYR A 135 -8.85 -0.08 18.29
C TYR A 135 -8.87 -1.27 19.25
N MET A 136 -9.00 -2.49 18.72
CA MET A 136 -9.00 -3.72 19.53
C MET A 136 -7.71 -3.86 20.32
N VAL A 137 -6.56 -3.77 19.66
CA VAL A 137 -5.26 -3.91 20.34
C VAL A 137 -5.09 -2.84 21.41
N THR A 138 -5.42 -1.57 21.12
CA THR A 138 -5.28 -0.49 22.11
C THR A 138 -6.21 -0.71 23.31
N TYR A 139 -7.45 -1.16 23.08
CA TYR A 139 -8.42 -1.42 24.13
C TYR A 139 -7.97 -2.57 25.06
N PHE A 140 -7.55 -3.70 24.49
CA PHE A 140 -7.17 -4.88 25.27
C PHE A 140 -5.81 -4.76 25.94
N THR A 141 -4.87 -4.01 25.36
CA THR A 141 -3.51 -3.84 25.92
C THR A 141 -3.35 -2.55 26.72
N ALA A 142 -4.36 -1.66 26.71
CA ALA A 142 -4.32 -0.33 27.30
C ALA A 142 -3.07 0.49 26.89
N SER A 143 -2.50 0.23 25.70
CA SER A 143 -1.23 0.80 25.27
C SER A 143 -1.24 1.18 23.79
N THR A 144 -0.78 2.41 23.52
CA THR A 144 -0.57 2.92 22.15
C THR A 144 0.80 2.54 21.59
N LEU A 145 1.70 2.02 22.41
CA LEU A 145 3.08 1.71 22.04
C LEU A 145 3.15 0.52 21.07
N LEU A 146 2.35 -0.53 21.29
CA LEU A 146 2.26 -1.68 20.38
C LEU A 146 1.74 -1.26 19.01
N VAL A 147 0.78 -0.33 18.97
CA VAL A 147 0.27 0.23 17.72
C VAL A 147 1.36 1.01 16.99
N ALA A 148 2.15 1.82 17.71
CA ALA A 148 3.27 2.55 17.11
C ALA A 148 4.29 1.60 16.49
N TYR A 149 4.66 0.52 17.18
CA TYR A 149 5.56 -0.52 16.67
C TYR A 149 5.00 -1.23 15.44
N PHE A 150 3.74 -1.62 15.48
CA PHE A 150 3.08 -2.28 14.37
C PHE A 150 2.99 -1.37 13.13
N ARG A 151 2.60 -0.10 13.30
CA ARG A 151 2.48 0.85 12.20
C ARG A 151 3.84 1.25 11.63
N ALA A 152 4.89 1.35 12.44
CA ALA A 152 6.25 1.55 11.95
C ALA A 152 6.74 0.38 11.09
N ALA A 153 6.58 -0.85 11.56
CA ALA A 153 6.89 -2.05 10.79
C ALA A 153 6.05 -2.15 9.50
N GLN A 154 4.76 -1.85 9.58
CA GLN A 154 3.85 -1.86 8.43
C GLN A 154 4.24 -0.80 7.38
N ALA A 155 4.64 0.40 7.80
CA ALA A 155 5.05 1.46 6.88
C ALA A 155 6.24 1.05 6.01
N LEU A 156 7.19 0.31 6.56
CA LEU A 156 8.33 -0.25 5.82
C LEU A 156 7.90 -1.43 4.95
N ALA A 157 7.11 -2.36 5.49
CA ALA A 157 6.67 -3.54 4.76
C ALA A 157 5.87 -3.20 3.49
N VAL A 158 5.04 -2.16 3.54
CA VAL A 158 4.21 -1.71 2.40
C VAL A 158 5.05 -1.31 1.19
N ILE A 159 6.32 -0.92 1.35
CA ILE A 159 7.22 -0.59 0.24
C ILE A 159 7.29 -1.73 -0.78
N VAL A 160 7.27 -2.99 -0.31
CA VAL A 160 7.25 -4.17 -1.19
C VAL A 160 6.00 -4.18 -2.06
N SER A 161 4.86 -3.72 -1.55
CA SER A 161 3.60 -3.66 -2.31
C SER A 161 3.61 -2.61 -3.41
N TYR A 162 4.49 -1.60 -3.36
CA TYR A 162 4.62 -0.61 -4.43
C TYR A 162 5.13 -1.21 -5.75
N SER A 163 5.78 -2.38 -5.70
CA SER A 163 6.08 -3.17 -6.90
C SER A 163 4.83 -3.51 -7.72
N ALA A 164 3.64 -3.57 -7.10
CA ALA A 164 2.38 -3.81 -7.79
C ALA A 164 1.86 -2.59 -8.58
N ALA A 165 2.59 -1.45 -8.59
CA ALA A 165 2.23 -0.29 -9.40
C ALA A 165 2.03 -0.62 -10.89
N PHE A 166 2.72 -1.64 -11.41
CA PHE A 166 2.53 -2.14 -12.78
C PHE A 166 1.09 -2.62 -13.06
N SER A 167 0.36 -3.05 -12.03
CA SER A 167 -1.05 -3.47 -12.13
C SER A 167 -2.00 -2.33 -12.50
N THR A 168 -1.62 -1.08 -12.25
CA THR A 168 -2.46 0.07 -12.65
C THR A 168 -2.67 0.12 -14.16
N SER A 169 -1.67 -0.29 -14.93
CA SER A 169 -1.75 -0.42 -16.40
C SER A 169 -2.46 -1.70 -16.86
N LEU A 170 -2.60 -2.70 -15.98
CA LEU A 170 -3.27 -3.96 -16.27
C LEU A 170 -4.78 -3.77 -16.38
N TYR A 171 -5.39 -2.96 -15.51
CA TYR A 171 -6.84 -2.72 -15.51
C TYR A 171 -7.40 -2.36 -16.89
N PRO A 172 -6.94 -1.30 -17.60
CA PRO A 172 -7.46 -0.94 -18.91
C PRO A 172 -7.16 -2.00 -19.99
N ARG A 173 -6.03 -2.71 -19.89
CA ARG A 173 -5.67 -3.78 -20.85
C ARG A 173 -6.56 -5.01 -20.71
N VAL A 174 -6.85 -5.41 -19.47
CA VAL A 174 -7.79 -6.49 -19.17
C VAL A 174 -9.18 -6.12 -19.63
N LEU A 175 -9.63 -4.89 -19.34
CA LEU A 175 -10.94 -4.40 -19.79
C LEU A 175 -11.10 -4.43 -21.31
N ALA A 176 -10.05 -4.07 -22.05
CA ALA A 176 -10.08 -4.02 -23.51
C ALA A 176 -9.91 -5.38 -24.19
N LEU A 177 -8.93 -6.20 -23.74
CA LEU A 177 -8.45 -7.35 -24.51
C LEU A 177 -8.57 -8.69 -23.77
N ARG A 178 -8.69 -8.68 -22.43
CA ARG A 178 -8.75 -9.89 -21.56
C ARG A 178 -7.67 -10.94 -21.86
N ARG A 179 -6.46 -10.51 -22.22
CA ARG A 179 -5.36 -11.42 -22.60
C ARG A 179 -4.63 -11.94 -21.37
N ALA A 180 -4.41 -13.25 -21.33
CA ALA A 180 -3.58 -13.90 -20.32
C ALA A 180 -2.16 -13.31 -20.27
N SER A 181 -1.59 -13.00 -21.44
CA SER A 181 -0.23 -12.44 -21.56
C SER A 181 -0.03 -11.14 -20.81
N ASP A 182 -1.05 -10.27 -20.73
CA ASP A 182 -0.94 -9.00 -20.00
C ASP A 182 -0.87 -9.23 -18.48
N VAL A 183 -1.62 -10.22 -17.98
CA VAL A 183 -1.58 -10.64 -16.57
C VAL A 183 -0.21 -11.26 -16.26
N GLU A 184 0.25 -12.20 -17.08
CA GLU A 184 1.55 -12.86 -16.89
C GLU A 184 2.71 -11.88 -16.92
N GLU A 185 2.69 -10.91 -17.84
CA GLU A 185 3.71 -9.86 -17.94
C GLU A 185 3.71 -8.96 -16.70
N THR A 186 2.54 -8.61 -16.18
CA THR A 186 2.42 -7.84 -14.93
C THR A 186 2.99 -8.61 -13.75
N ILE A 187 2.76 -9.93 -13.68
CA ILE A 187 3.35 -10.79 -12.66
C ILE A 187 4.88 -10.78 -12.80
N ARG A 188 5.43 -10.97 -14.02
CA ARG A 188 6.89 -10.94 -14.24
C ARG A 188 7.53 -9.63 -13.78
N LEU A 189 6.96 -8.50 -14.19
CA LEU A 189 7.46 -7.18 -13.80
C LEU A 189 7.40 -6.98 -12.29
N THR A 190 6.28 -7.35 -11.67
CA THR A 190 6.13 -7.24 -10.21
C THR A 190 7.16 -8.11 -9.50
N THR A 191 7.36 -9.35 -9.94
CA THR A 191 8.31 -10.32 -9.36
C THR A 191 9.75 -9.80 -9.34
N ILE A 192 10.22 -9.16 -10.42
CA ILE A 192 11.60 -8.64 -10.53
C ILE A 192 11.90 -7.59 -9.44
N PHE A 193 10.89 -6.86 -8.97
CA PHE A 193 11.09 -5.83 -7.93
C PHE A 193 10.63 -6.29 -6.55
N ALA A 194 9.50 -6.97 -6.45
CA ALA A 194 8.89 -7.35 -5.17
C ALA A 194 9.77 -8.31 -4.35
N ILE A 195 10.36 -9.31 -5.01
CA ILE A 195 11.16 -10.34 -4.34
C ILE A 195 12.45 -9.76 -3.75
N PRO A 196 13.33 -9.06 -4.50
CA PRO A 196 14.53 -8.49 -3.90
C PRO A 196 14.22 -7.43 -2.84
N MET A 197 13.17 -6.62 -3.01
CA MET A 197 12.73 -5.69 -1.96
C MET A 197 12.34 -6.42 -0.68
N ALA A 198 11.60 -7.52 -0.78
CA ALA A 198 11.22 -8.32 0.39
C ALA A 198 12.44 -8.94 1.08
N VAL A 199 13.36 -9.54 0.32
CA VAL A 199 14.57 -10.15 0.90
C VAL A 199 15.50 -9.10 1.51
N GLY A 200 15.69 -7.95 0.86
CA GLY A 200 16.45 -6.84 1.41
C GLY A 200 15.86 -6.32 2.71
N LEU A 201 14.53 -6.16 2.78
CA LEU A 201 13.86 -5.70 3.99
C LEU A 201 13.89 -6.72 5.13
N ILE A 202 13.82 -8.02 4.83
CA ILE A 202 13.95 -9.09 5.82
C ILE A 202 15.37 -9.15 6.38
N THR A 203 16.37 -9.19 5.50
CA THR A 203 17.79 -9.29 5.88
C THR A 203 18.27 -8.07 6.65
N MET A 204 17.82 -6.88 6.26
CA MET A 204 18.17 -5.60 6.90
C MET A 204 17.04 -5.06 7.78
N SER A 205 16.19 -5.93 8.35
CA SER A 205 15.01 -5.50 9.13
C SER A 205 15.36 -4.62 10.34
N LYS A 206 16.39 -4.98 11.12
CA LYS A 206 16.88 -4.19 12.25
C LYS A 206 17.36 -2.79 11.86
N PRO A 207 18.35 -2.63 10.95
CA PRO A 207 18.83 -1.30 10.57
C PRO A 207 17.77 -0.45 9.88
N ILE A 208 16.88 -1.07 9.08
CA ILE A 208 15.81 -0.32 8.42
C ILE A 208 14.77 0.17 9.44
N LEU A 209 14.49 -0.57 10.52
CA LEU A 209 13.66 -0.08 11.62
C LEU A 209 14.28 1.09 12.38
N CYS A 210 15.62 1.12 12.49
CA CYS A 210 16.33 2.22 13.13
C CYS A 210 16.10 3.56 12.42
N ILE A 211 15.55 3.60 11.19
CA ILE A 211 15.09 4.83 10.54
C ILE A 211 14.04 5.57 11.40
N PHE A 212 13.18 4.83 12.10
CA PHE A 212 12.23 5.41 13.07
C PHE A 212 12.85 5.61 14.46
N GLY A 213 14.06 5.12 14.68
CA GLY A 213 14.81 5.14 15.95
C GLY A 213 14.94 3.75 16.58
N THR A 214 15.98 3.58 17.40
CA THR A 214 16.33 2.31 18.06
C THR A 214 15.22 1.76 18.96
N LYS A 215 14.34 2.62 19.48
CA LYS A 215 13.15 2.21 20.25
C LYS A 215 12.20 1.29 19.47
N TYR A 216 12.22 1.32 18.14
CA TYR A 216 11.37 0.47 17.28
C TYR A 216 11.98 -0.90 16.99
N LEU A 217 13.18 -1.21 17.48
CA LEU A 217 13.83 -2.52 17.26
C LEU A 217 12.99 -3.70 17.77
N SER A 218 12.16 -3.49 18.81
CA SER A 218 11.21 -4.51 19.29
C SER A 218 10.20 -4.95 18.22
N ALA A 219 10.03 -4.18 17.13
CA ALA A 219 9.14 -4.51 16.03
C ALA A 219 9.80 -5.34 14.91
N TYR A 220 11.07 -5.75 15.04
CA TYR A 220 11.81 -6.41 13.94
C TYR A 220 11.14 -7.70 13.45
N SER A 221 10.65 -8.52 14.38
CA SER A 221 9.99 -9.78 14.04
C SER A 221 8.68 -9.55 13.32
N ALA A 222 7.90 -8.55 13.75
CA ALA A 222 6.69 -8.11 13.07
C ALA A 222 6.99 -7.55 11.68
N LEU A 223 8.07 -6.78 11.50
CA LEU A 223 8.49 -6.29 10.18
C LEU A 223 8.76 -7.44 9.21
N ILE A 224 9.50 -8.47 9.63
CA ILE A 224 9.78 -9.65 8.79
C ILE A 224 8.47 -10.30 8.34
N VAL A 225 7.55 -10.56 9.27
CA VAL A 225 6.25 -11.18 8.97
C VAL A 225 5.42 -10.28 8.04
N LEU A 226 5.28 -9.00 8.35
CA LEU A 226 4.51 -8.04 7.55
C LEU A 226 5.10 -7.85 6.14
N THR A 227 6.41 -7.99 5.98
CA THR A 227 7.10 -7.94 4.68
C THR A 227 6.63 -9.08 3.78
N VAL A 228 6.54 -10.30 4.31
CA VAL A 228 5.97 -11.45 3.59
C VAL A 228 4.52 -11.18 3.23
N GLY A 229 3.72 -10.66 4.17
CA GLY A 229 2.34 -10.27 3.91
C GLY A 229 2.18 -9.21 2.82
N SER A 230 3.13 -8.29 2.72
CA SER A 230 3.14 -7.22 1.71
C SER A 230 3.51 -7.77 0.33
N LEU A 231 4.45 -8.72 0.26
CA LEU A 231 4.74 -9.47 -0.97
C LEU A 231 3.51 -10.23 -1.47
N ILE A 232 2.80 -10.93 -0.58
CA ILE A 232 1.55 -11.62 -0.90
C ILE A 232 0.48 -10.64 -1.39
N SER A 233 0.36 -9.49 -0.72
CA SER A 233 -0.59 -8.44 -1.09
C SER A 233 -0.32 -7.85 -2.47
N ALA A 234 0.95 -7.75 -2.88
CA ALA A 234 1.34 -7.30 -4.22
C ALA A 234 0.74 -8.20 -5.31
N TYR A 235 0.86 -9.52 -5.16
CA TYR A 235 0.24 -10.48 -6.08
C TYR A 235 -1.29 -10.46 -5.98
N GLY A 236 -1.85 -10.37 -4.76
CA GLY A 236 -3.29 -10.24 -4.55
C GLY A 236 -3.90 -9.04 -5.26
N GLY A 237 -3.16 -7.92 -5.36
CA GLY A 237 -3.56 -6.73 -6.13
C GLY A 237 -3.65 -6.98 -7.63
N ILE A 238 -2.73 -7.77 -8.21
CA ILE A 238 -2.78 -8.18 -9.63
C ILE A 238 -4.05 -9.00 -9.90
N PHE A 239 -4.34 -9.98 -9.04
CA PHE A 239 -5.50 -10.87 -9.20
C PHE A 239 -6.82 -10.12 -9.01
N GLU A 240 -6.89 -9.22 -8.03
CA GLU A 240 -8.02 -8.30 -7.86
C GLU A 240 -8.23 -7.44 -9.11
N THR A 241 -7.16 -6.84 -9.63
CA THR A 241 -7.24 -6.00 -10.84
C THR A 241 -7.70 -6.80 -12.06
N THR A 242 -7.27 -8.06 -12.17
CA THR A 242 -7.66 -8.96 -13.26
C THR A 242 -9.15 -9.32 -13.16
N ALA A 243 -9.64 -9.64 -11.96
CA ALA A 243 -11.06 -9.94 -11.73
C ALA A 243 -11.94 -8.72 -12.00
N LEU A 244 -11.60 -7.55 -11.43
CA LEU A 244 -12.37 -6.32 -11.60
C LEU A 244 -12.29 -5.76 -13.02
N GLY A 245 -11.14 -5.85 -13.68
CA GLY A 245 -10.97 -5.40 -15.06
C GLY A 245 -11.71 -6.30 -16.07
N SER A 246 -12.01 -7.54 -15.70
CA SER A 246 -12.80 -8.45 -16.55
C SER A 246 -14.31 -8.19 -16.43
N GLU A 247 -14.74 -7.33 -15.50
CA GLU A 247 -16.14 -7.03 -15.26
C GLU A 247 -16.66 -5.94 -16.20
N VAL A 248 -17.87 -6.14 -16.73
CA VAL A 248 -18.50 -5.21 -17.70
C VAL A 248 -19.95 -4.85 -17.34
N VAL A 249 -20.44 -5.31 -16.19
CA VAL A 249 -21.81 -5.07 -15.72
C VAL A 249 -22.13 -3.58 -15.59
N ASP A 250 -21.15 -2.74 -15.27
CA ASP A 250 -21.27 -1.29 -15.18
C ASP A 250 -21.38 -0.57 -16.54
N MET A 251 -20.95 -1.24 -17.62
CA MET A 251 -21.12 -0.75 -19.00
C MET A 251 -22.57 -0.91 -19.49
N ASN A 252 -23.33 -1.87 -18.96
CA ASN A 252 -24.71 -2.10 -19.36
C ASN A 252 -25.66 -1.14 -18.61
N LYS A 253 -26.22 -0.16 -19.33
CA LYS A 253 -27.16 0.83 -18.78
C LYS A 253 -28.47 0.23 -18.22
N ARG A 254 -28.78 -1.03 -18.54
CA ARG A 254 -29.97 -1.76 -18.08
C ARG A 254 -29.65 -2.86 -17.06
N ALA A 255 -28.42 -2.92 -16.56
CA ALA A 255 -28.02 -3.96 -15.62
C ALA A 255 -28.90 -3.95 -14.37
N THR A 256 -29.38 -5.13 -13.97
CA THR A 256 -30.24 -5.27 -12.80
C THR A 256 -29.42 -5.38 -11.52
N PHE A 257 -30.02 -5.03 -10.36
CA PHE A 257 -29.35 -5.20 -9.06
C PHE A 257 -28.83 -6.63 -8.85
N LYS A 258 -29.59 -7.65 -9.30
CA LYS A 258 -29.21 -9.06 -9.19
C LYS A 258 -27.92 -9.40 -9.97
N GLU A 259 -27.68 -8.73 -11.10
CA GLU A 259 -26.44 -8.88 -11.88
C GLU A 259 -25.26 -8.25 -11.15
N TYR A 260 -25.44 -7.10 -10.51
CA TYR A 260 -24.40 -6.48 -9.67
C TYR A 260 -24.01 -7.36 -8.48
N PHE A 261 -24.97 -7.99 -7.79
CA PHE A 261 -24.67 -8.89 -6.66
C PHE A 261 -23.86 -10.13 -7.07
N LYS A 262 -23.99 -10.58 -8.33
CA LYS A 262 -23.20 -11.71 -8.87
C LYS A 262 -21.89 -11.27 -9.52
N SER A 263 -21.71 -9.97 -9.73
CA SER A 263 -20.53 -9.42 -10.38
C SER A 263 -19.30 -9.41 -9.48
N SER A 264 -18.14 -9.34 -10.11
CA SER A 264 -16.84 -9.16 -9.46
C SER A 264 -16.79 -7.86 -8.64
N LEU A 265 -17.55 -6.82 -9.05
CA LEU A 265 -17.66 -5.56 -8.32
C LEU A 265 -18.28 -5.72 -6.93
N PHE A 266 -19.10 -6.77 -6.73
CA PHE A 266 -19.63 -7.10 -5.41
C PHE A 266 -18.81 -8.21 -4.74
N LEU A 267 -18.57 -9.31 -5.43
CA LEU A 267 -17.96 -10.52 -4.85
C LEU A 267 -16.53 -10.31 -4.36
N VAL A 268 -15.72 -9.50 -5.05
CA VAL A 268 -14.33 -9.23 -4.65
C VAL A 268 -14.27 -8.41 -3.34
N PRO A 269 -15.03 -7.31 -3.18
CA PRO A 269 -15.24 -6.68 -1.88
C PRO A 269 -15.80 -7.64 -0.83
N THR A 270 -16.81 -8.45 -1.13
CA THR A 270 -17.42 -9.40 -0.17
C THR A 270 -16.40 -10.39 0.37
N ALA A 271 -15.55 -10.98 -0.49
CA ALA A 271 -14.48 -11.86 -0.02
C ALA A 271 -13.47 -11.12 0.87
N SER A 272 -13.19 -9.85 0.57
CA SER A 272 -12.33 -9.02 1.41
C SER A 272 -12.97 -8.74 2.78
N TYR A 273 -14.29 -8.52 2.85
CA TYR A 273 -15.02 -8.45 4.13
C TYR A 273 -14.90 -9.73 4.94
N LEU A 274 -15.15 -10.88 4.31
CA LEU A 274 -15.10 -12.18 5.00
C LEU A 274 -13.70 -12.45 5.56
N ALA A 275 -12.65 -12.19 4.77
CA ALA A 275 -11.27 -12.31 5.23
C ALA A 275 -10.96 -11.35 6.38
N GLN A 276 -11.44 -10.11 6.32
CA GLN A 276 -11.23 -9.10 7.35
C GLN A 276 -11.99 -9.41 8.64
N ILE A 277 -13.23 -9.90 8.55
CA ILE A 277 -14.02 -10.35 9.69
C ILE A 277 -13.35 -11.56 10.34
N GLY A 278 -12.96 -12.56 9.55
CA GLY A 278 -12.24 -13.73 10.06
C GLY A 278 -10.94 -13.36 10.76
N TYR A 279 -10.21 -12.38 10.22
CA TYR A 279 -9.02 -11.81 10.85
C TYR A 279 -9.33 -11.07 12.16
N LEU A 280 -10.35 -10.22 12.21
CA LEU A 280 -10.69 -9.49 13.44
C LEU A 280 -11.18 -10.45 14.54
N LEU A 281 -11.91 -11.51 14.18
CA LEU A 281 -12.33 -12.55 15.11
C LEU A 281 -11.15 -13.37 15.63
N SER A 282 -10.20 -13.73 14.77
CA SER A 282 -8.98 -14.43 15.22
C SER A 282 -8.13 -13.53 16.12
N LEU A 283 -7.98 -12.25 15.77
CA LEU A 283 -7.29 -11.26 16.59
C LEU A 283 -7.97 -11.08 17.95
N LEU A 284 -9.30 -11.04 17.99
CA LEU A 284 -10.06 -10.99 19.24
C LEU A 284 -9.76 -12.19 20.13
N ALA A 285 -9.83 -13.40 19.59
CA ALA A 285 -9.55 -14.64 20.32
C ALA A 285 -8.12 -14.64 20.87
N ILE A 286 -7.15 -14.19 20.07
CA ILE A 286 -5.75 -14.04 20.49
C ILE A 286 -5.62 -13.02 21.63
N LEU A 287 -6.25 -11.86 21.52
CA LEU A 287 -6.16 -10.82 22.56
C LEU A 287 -6.79 -11.27 23.88
N LEU A 288 -7.85 -12.07 23.84
CA LEU A 288 -8.45 -12.69 25.02
C LEU A 288 -7.53 -13.71 25.68
N TYR A 289 -6.73 -14.45 24.90
CA TYR A 289 -5.72 -15.38 25.40
C TYR A 289 -4.50 -14.68 26.06
N ARG A 290 -4.29 -13.37 25.79
CA ARG A 290 -3.19 -12.55 26.32
C ARG A 290 -1.79 -13.17 26.12
N PRO A 291 -1.36 -13.41 24.87
CA PRO A 291 -0.03 -13.94 24.59
C PRO A 291 1.07 -12.96 25.03
N SER A 292 2.25 -13.49 25.36
CA SER A 292 3.43 -12.69 25.69
C SER A 292 3.89 -11.80 24.51
N GLU A 293 3.76 -12.29 23.27
CA GLU A 293 4.19 -11.58 22.05
C GLU A 293 3.01 -11.08 21.20
N VAL A 294 2.13 -10.25 21.77
CA VAL A 294 0.94 -9.70 21.08
C VAL A 294 1.28 -9.13 19.69
N LEU A 295 2.40 -8.41 19.56
CA LEU A 295 2.79 -7.76 18.31
C LEU A 295 3.06 -8.74 17.16
N LEU A 296 3.78 -9.83 17.45
CA LEU A 296 4.14 -10.85 16.45
C LEU A 296 2.89 -11.64 16.04
N VAL A 297 2.07 -12.05 17.02
CA VAL A 297 0.85 -12.81 16.72
C VAL A 297 -0.16 -11.95 15.94
N TRP A 298 -0.25 -10.65 16.25
CA TRP A 298 -1.05 -9.69 15.47
C TRP A 298 -0.59 -9.62 14.00
N ALA A 299 0.73 -9.56 13.76
CA ALA A 299 1.29 -9.59 12.41
C ALA A 299 0.98 -10.91 11.69
N ILE A 300 1.16 -12.06 12.35
CA ILE A 300 0.87 -13.38 11.77
C ILE A 300 -0.60 -13.51 11.38
N ALA A 301 -1.52 -13.12 12.27
CA ALA A 301 -2.96 -13.18 11.99
C ALA A 301 -3.32 -12.36 10.74
N LEU A 302 -2.74 -11.17 10.58
CA LEU A 302 -2.96 -10.31 9.42
C LEU A 302 -2.35 -10.91 8.15
N VAL A 303 -1.20 -11.56 8.24
CA VAL A 303 -0.57 -12.19 7.06
C VAL A 303 -1.35 -13.44 6.63
N LEU A 304 -1.81 -14.26 7.56
CA LEU A 304 -2.64 -15.43 7.25
C LEU A 304 -3.93 -15.03 6.51
N SER A 305 -4.61 -13.97 6.96
CA SER A 305 -5.81 -13.48 6.26
C SER A 305 -5.50 -12.99 4.84
N LYS A 306 -4.36 -12.33 4.63
CA LYS A 306 -3.87 -11.93 3.31
C LYS A 306 -3.54 -13.12 2.41
N ILE A 307 -2.94 -14.19 2.94
CA ILE A 307 -2.68 -15.43 2.19
C ILE A 307 -3.99 -16.03 1.70
N ILE A 308 -4.94 -16.24 2.61
CA ILE A 308 -6.24 -16.84 2.29
C ILE A 308 -6.96 -16.01 1.23
N LEU A 309 -7.02 -14.69 1.41
CA LEU A 309 -7.68 -13.79 0.47
C LEU A 309 -6.98 -13.78 -0.89
N THR A 310 -5.66 -13.85 -0.94
CA THR A 310 -4.89 -13.85 -2.19
C THR A 310 -5.09 -15.15 -2.97
N ILE A 311 -5.12 -16.29 -2.28
CA ILE A 311 -5.44 -17.59 -2.89
C ILE A 311 -6.85 -17.55 -3.48
N TRP A 312 -7.83 -17.04 -2.73
CA TRP A 312 -9.19 -16.89 -3.24
C TRP A 312 -9.26 -15.97 -4.47
N LYS A 313 -8.57 -14.82 -4.44
CA LYS A 313 -8.50 -13.87 -5.57
C LYS A 313 -7.86 -14.50 -6.81
N TYR A 314 -6.81 -15.28 -6.62
CA TYR A 314 -6.16 -16.04 -7.70
C TYR A 314 -7.16 -16.98 -8.37
N GLU A 315 -7.81 -17.87 -7.60
CA GLU A 315 -8.78 -18.82 -8.13
C GLU A 315 -9.99 -18.12 -8.78
N TYR A 316 -10.48 -17.04 -8.17
CA TYR A 316 -11.61 -16.28 -8.71
C TYR A 316 -11.25 -15.59 -10.03
N SER A 317 -10.08 -14.94 -10.12
CA SER A 317 -9.64 -14.25 -11.34
C SER A 317 -9.41 -15.22 -12.51
N ARG A 318 -8.96 -16.45 -12.24
CA ARG A 318 -8.77 -17.49 -13.27
C ARG A 318 -10.05 -17.98 -13.92
N ARG A 319 -11.22 -17.72 -13.31
CA ARG A 319 -12.53 -17.98 -13.94
C ARG A 319 -12.78 -17.09 -15.15
N PHE A 320 -12.16 -15.91 -15.20
CA PHE A 320 -12.31 -14.95 -16.29
C PHE A 320 -11.19 -15.06 -17.32
N ILE A 321 -9.94 -15.19 -16.87
CA ILE A 321 -8.76 -15.25 -17.73
C ILE A 321 -7.88 -16.41 -17.28
N LYS A 322 -7.67 -17.39 -18.15
CA LYS A 322 -6.77 -18.51 -17.90
C LYS A 322 -5.32 -18.08 -18.16
N TYR A 323 -4.65 -17.58 -17.13
CA TYR A 323 -3.22 -17.28 -17.15
C TYR A 323 -2.43 -18.26 -16.28
N SER A 324 -1.12 -18.33 -16.52
CA SER A 324 -0.19 -19.14 -15.75
C SER A 324 0.69 -18.28 -14.85
N ILE A 325 1.07 -18.80 -13.67
CA ILE A 325 2.07 -18.13 -12.85
C ILE A 325 3.44 -18.37 -13.50
N PRO A 326 4.23 -17.33 -13.79
CA PRO A 326 5.53 -17.49 -14.42
C PRO A 326 6.57 -17.97 -13.39
N ILE A 327 6.49 -19.24 -12.98
CA ILE A 327 7.32 -19.83 -11.90
C ILE A 327 8.81 -19.69 -12.19
N LYS A 328 9.22 -19.74 -13.46
CA LYS A 328 10.64 -19.61 -13.86
C LYS A 328 11.25 -18.28 -13.44
N ILE A 329 10.56 -17.14 -13.62
CA ILE A 329 11.09 -15.83 -13.20
C ILE A 329 11.08 -15.70 -11.68
N ILE A 330 10.06 -16.26 -11.01
CA ILE A 330 9.93 -16.25 -9.55
C ILE A 330 11.12 -16.99 -8.94
N ALA A 331 11.39 -18.22 -9.40
CA ALA A 331 12.50 -19.03 -8.91
C ALA A 331 13.85 -18.33 -9.13
N LYS A 332 14.10 -17.78 -10.32
CA LYS A 332 15.36 -17.08 -10.63
C LYS A 332 15.53 -15.80 -9.82
N SER A 333 14.46 -15.01 -9.68
CA SER A 333 14.47 -13.80 -8.86
C SER A 333 14.68 -14.12 -7.39
N PHE A 334 14.10 -15.23 -6.90
CA PHE A 334 14.34 -15.72 -5.55
C PHE A 334 15.80 -16.15 -5.36
N ILE A 335 16.37 -16.94 -6.27
CA ILE A 335 17.79 -17.33 -6.21
C ILE A 335 18.70 -16.09 -6.18
N ALA A 336 18.51 -15.15 -7.11
CA ALA A 336 19.30 -13.91 -7.15
C ALA A 336 19.16 -13.08 -5.86
N SER A 337 17.94 -12.99 -5.32
CA SER A 337 17.67 -12.27 -4.07
C SER A 337 18.28 -12.98 -2.85
N THR A 338 18.31 -14.32 -2.84
CA THR A 338 18.96 -15.10 -1.79
C THR A 338 20.47 -14.90 -1.80
N VAL A 339 21.11 -14.92 -2.98
CA VAL A 339 22.54 -14.60 -3.10
C VAL A 339 22.84 -13.20 -2.59
N MET A 340 22.02 -12.21 -2.97
CA MET A 340 22.08 -10.85 -2.45
C MET A 340 21.94 -10.82 -0.92
N GLY A 341 20.93 -11.48 -0.36
CA GLY A 341 20.68 -11.51 1.08
C GLY A 341 21.81 -12.17 1.88
N ILE A 342 22.36 -13.28 1.38
CA ILE A 342 23.53 -13.95 1.99
C ILE A 342 24.74 -13.00 1.99
N LEU A 343 25.01 -12.34 0.86
CA LEU A 343 26.11 -11.38 0.76
C LEU A 343 25.94 -10.23 1.75
N LEU A 344 24.73 -9.69 1.91
CA LEU A 344 24.46 -8.64 2.90
C LEU A 344 24.68 -9.11 4.34
N ILE A 345 24.28 -10.34 4.66
CA ILE A 345 24.52 -10.93 5.98
C ILE A 345 26.02 -11.10 6.23
N LEU A 346 26.77 -11.62 5.26
CA LEU A 346 28.22 -11.79 5.35
C LEU A 346 28.97 -10.45 5.51
N LEU A 347 28.48 -9.38 4.89
CA LEU A 347 29.03 -8.03 5.04
C LEU A 347 28.57 -7.32 6.34
N GLY A 348 27.86 -8.01 7.23
CA GLY A 348 27.41 -7.47 8.53
C GLY A 348 26.27 -6.46 8.43
N ALA A 349 25.57 -6.37 7.30
CA ALA A 349 24.54 -5.34 7.08
C ALA A 349 23.41 -5.38 8.12
N HIS A 350 23.10 -6.57 8.64
CA HIS A 350 22.01 -6.84 9.59
C HIS A 350 22.30 -6.37 11.03
N GLU A 351 23.57 -6.09 11.36
CA GLU A 351 24.01 -5.70 12.72
C GLU A 351 24.06 -4.18 12.92
N ILE A 352 23.86 -3.40 11.85
CA ILE A 352 23.97 -1.94 11.91
C ILE A 352 22.86 -1.39 12.80
N VAL A 353 23.24 -0.80 13.94
CA VAL A 353 22.33 -0.13 14.85
C VAL A 353 22.93 1.21 15.21
N GLU A 354 22.31 2.29 14.71
CA GLU A 354 22.74 3.66 14.96
C GLU A 354 21.57 4.47 15.50
N VAL A 355 21.85 5.34 16.49
CA VAL A 355 20.83 6.22 17.08
C VAL A 355 20.58 7.44 16.19
N LYS A 356 21.65 7.97 15.58
CA LYS A 356 21.57 9.14 14.69
C LYS A 356 21.23 8.69 13.28
N ILE A 357 20.18 9.28 12.71
CA ILE A 357 19.73 8.94 11.35
C ILE A 357 20.77 9.24 10.28
N TYR A 358 21.60 10.27 10.46
CA TYR A 358 22.67 10.61 9.52
C TYR A 358 23.73 9.49 9.45
N ASP A 359 24.22 9.03 10.60
CA ASP A 359 25.20 7.95 10.69
C ASP A 359 24.61 6.63 10.17
N LEU A 360 23.34 6.37 10.49
CA LEU A 360 22.59 5.24 9.95
C LEU A 360 22.55 5.28 8.42
N MET A 361 22.11 6.39 7.82
CA MET A 361 21.98 6.51 6.36
C MET A 361 23.33 6.43 5.66
N TYR A 362 24.36 7.07 6.20
CA TYR A 362 25.71 6.99 5.65
C TYR A 362 26.22 5.56 5.58
N ARG A 363 25.95 4.75 6.62
CA ARG A 363 26.29 3.33 6.64
C ARG A 363 25.36 2.49 5.76
N LEU A 364 24.06 2.77 5.75
CA LEU A 364 23.03 1.95 5.09
C LEU A 364 23.03 2.08 3.56
N ILE A 365 23.28 3.28 3.03
CA ILE A 365 23.23 3.55 1.58
C ILE A 365 24.20 2.66 0.79
N PRO A 366 25.48 2.50 1.19
CA PRO A 366 26.39 1.57 0.53
C PRO A 366 25.88 0.13 0.47
N TYR A 367 25.25 -0.38 1.54
CA TYR A 367 24.66 -1.72 1.54
C TYR A 367 23.46 -1.82 0.60
N ILE A 368 22.61 -0.80 0.53
CA ILE A 368 21.48 -0.78 -0.42
C ILE A 368 21.99 -0.79 -1.86
N ILE A 369 23.01 0.02 -2.18
CA ILE A 369 23.64 0.04 -3.51
C ILE A 369 24.23 -1.34 -3.82
N THR A 370 24.96 -1.92 -2.88
CA THR A 370 25.55 -3.26 -3.02
C THR A 370 24.47 -4.31 -3.25
N ALA A 371 23.36 -4.25 -2.51
CA ALA A 371 22.22 -5.15 -2.68
C ALA A 371 21.65 -5.10 -4.11
N VAL A 372 21.37 -3.89 -4.59
CA VAL A 372 20.82 -3.67 -5.94
C VAL A 372 21.78 -4.18 -7.01
N LEU A 373 23.07 -3.86 -6.90
CA LEU A 373 24.08 -4.31 -7.85
C LEU A 373 24.21 -5.83 -7.86
N THR A 374 24.37 -6.45 -6.68
CA THR A 374 24.48 -7.90 -6.56
C THR A 374 23.25 -8.61 -7.14
N TYR A 375 22.04 -8.14 -6.84
CA TYR A 375 20.82 -8.72 -7.38
C TYR A 375 20.81 -8.70 -8.91
N PHE A 376 21.06 -7.55 -9.54
CA PHE A 376 21.03 -7.43 -11.00
C PHE A 376 22.20 -8.16 -11.68
N ILE A 377 23.40 -8.15 -11.08
CA ILE A 377 24.56 -8.91 -11.57
C ILE A 377 24.25 -10.41 -11.61
N VAL A 378 23.53 -10.94 -10.63
CA VAL A 378 23.15 -12.36 -10.58
C VAL A 378 21.94 -12.65 -11.48
N LEU A 379 20.95 -11.76 -11.54
CA LEU A 379 19.71 -11.98 -12.29
C LEU A 379 19.91 -11.94 -13.81
N LEU A 380 20.66 -10.97 -14.33
CA LEU A 380 20.78 -10.73 -15.78
C LEU A 380 21.43 -11.89 -16.57
N PRO A 381 22.41 -12.65 -16.01
CA PRO A 381 22.91 -13.87 -16.63
C PRO A 381 21.89 -15.01 -16.64
N ILE A 382 21.19 -15.25 -15.53
CA ILE A 382 20.31 -16.41 -15.35
C ILE A 382 18.94 -16.24 -16.00
N ASP A 383 18.48 -14.99 -16.19
CA ASP A 383 17.15 -14.71 -16.70
C ASP A 383 17.13 -13.94 -18.03
N SER A 384 16.64 -14.64 -19.07
CA SER A 384 16.54 -14.09 -20.42
C SER A 384 15.48 -13.00 -20.55
N TYR A 385 14.40 -13.07 -19.79
CA TYR A 385 13.34 -12.06 -19.81
C TYR A 385 13.86 -10.72 -19.27
N SER A 386 14.49 -10.73 -18.10
CA SER A 386 15.08 -9.56 -17.45
C SER A 386 16.17 -8.93 -18.33
N ARG A 387 17.02 -9.75 -18.94
CA ARG A 387 18.03 -9.29 -19.91
C ARG A 387 17.40 -8.63 -21.13
N ASN A 388 16.32 -9.19 -21.67
CA ASN A 388 15.61 -8.61 -22.81
C ASN A 388 14.89 -7.31 -22.44
N LEU A 389 14.33 -7.22 -21.22
CA LEU A 389 13.72 -6.00 -20.70
C LEU A 389 14.74 -4.86 -20.65
N VAL A 390 15.91 -5.11 -20.06
CA VAL A 390 17.01 -4.13 -19.99
C VAL A 390 17.45 -3.69 -21.39
N LYS A 391 17.64 -4.63 -22.33
CA LYS A 391 17.97 -4.29 -23.72
C LYS A 391 16.92 -3.38 -24.36
N ARG A 392 15.62 -3.68 -24.19
CA ARG A 392 14.52 -2.85 -24.73
C ARG A 392 14.54 -1.44 -24.15
N VAL A 393 14.80 -1.29 -22.85
CA VAL A 393 14.91 0.02 -22.21
C VAL A 393 16.08 0.82 -22.80
N PHE A 394 17.26 0.22 -22.95
CA PHE A 394 18.41 0.89 -23.56
C PHE A 394 18.17 1.27 -25.03
N THR A 395 17.58 0.38 -25.83
CA THR A 395 17.22 0.70 -27.22
C THR A 395 16.23 1.86 -27.28
N TYR A 396 15.23 1.88 -26.40
CA TYR A 396 14.24 2.96 -26.35
C TYR A 396 14.85 4.31 -25.96
N LEU A 397 15.75 4.33 -24.98
CA LEU A 397 16.46 5.55 -24.58
C LEU A 397 17.35 6.07 -25.71
N ARG A 398 18.03 5.17 -26.43
CA ARG A 398 18.89 5.53 -27.58
C ARG A 398 18.11 6.05 -28.79
N MET A 399 16.84 5.69 -28.95
CA MET A 399 15.98 6.23 -30.02
C MET A 399 15.39 7.61 -29.69
N ARG A 400 15.45 8.03 -28.42
CA ARG A 400 14.92 9.32 -27.94
C ARG A 400 15.99 10.37 -27.64
N ALA A 401 17.23 9.94 -27.43
CA ALA A 401 18.43 10.78 -27.44
C ALA A 401 18.91 10.97 -28.88
#